data_AF-A0A0M4EH38-F1
#
_entry.id   AF-A0A0M4EH38-F1
#
_cell.length_a   1.000
_cell.length_b   1.000
_cell.length_c   1.000
_cell.angle_alpha   90.00
_cell.angle_beta   90.00
_cell.angle_gamma   90.00
#
_symmetry.space_group_name_H-M   'P 1'
#
loop_
_entity.id
_entity.type
_entity.pdbx_description
1 polymer ?
#
loop_
_entity_poly.entity_id
_entity_poly.type
_entity_poly.pdbx_seq_one_letter_code
_entity_poly.pdbx_strand_id
1 'polypeptide(L)'
;MDDLGDDSFDDVLAAMDMPTAPKQSKVEAATKSAETGTKIGASVSSTGGAAKPPPSNPHSIWVHTKQRGNPILKSILNVPLEFRDDIVADYVVGRTSCILYLSLKYHNLNPDYICQRLKTLGKLYELRVLLVQVDTPEPNNALKSLTRISLLADLTMMLAWNAEEAGKIIETYKQFEKRPPDLIMERVESNPHQKLVAALTNIKPVNKTDAVTLLQIFGNLENIANASEERLSQVMGLGPRKAKKLFKTLHEPFLSK
;
A
#
# COMPACT_ATOMS: atom_id res chain seq x y z
N MET A 1 -40.89 25.13 -9.35
CA MET A 1 -40.88 24.24 -10.52
C MET A 1 -39.46 23.84 -10.85
N ASP A 2 -38.91 22.76 -10.35
CA ASP A 2 -38.91 22.17 -9.02
C ASP A 2 -37.60 21.36 -9.02
N ASP A 3 -36.81 21.56 -7.97
CA ASP A 3 -35.53 20.90 -7.77
C ASP A 3 -35.83 19.45 -7.37
N LEU A 4 -35.85 18.56 -8.36
CA LEU A 4 -35.99 17.12 -8.15
C LEU A 4 -34.60 16.56 -7.80
N GLY A 5 -34.25 16.72 -6.52
CA GLY A 5 -33.20 15.94 -5.88
C GLY A 5 -33.49 14.45 -6.02
N ASP A 6 -32.46 13.71 -6.40
CA ASP A 6 -32.44 12.26 -6.56
C ASP A 6 -32.50 11.58 -5.17
N ASP A 7 -33.68 11.52 -4.57
CA ASP A 7 -33.96 10.89 -3.27
C ASP A 7 -33.60 9.38 -3.26
N SER A 8 -33.46 8.76 -4.44
CA SER A 8 -33.08 7.34 -4.58
C SER A 8 -31.62 7.09 -4.15
N PHE A 9 -30.74 8.08 -4.33
CA PHE A 9 -29.33 7.92 -4.00
C PHE A 9 -29.06 8.04 -2.49
N ASP A 10 -29.78 8.91 -1.78
CA ASP A 10 -29.60 9.13 -0.34
C ASP A 10 -30.21 7.99 0.49
N ASP A 11 -31.35 7.42 0.06
CA ASP A 11 -31.96 6.25 0.71
C ASP A 11 -31.05 4.99 0.63
N VAL A 12 -30.24 4.87 -0.43
CA VAL A 12 -29.28 3.76 -0.59
C VAL A 12 -28.06 3.92 0.34
N LEU A 13 -27.69 5.16 0.69
CA LEU A 13 -26.59 5.44 1.62
C LEU A 13 -27.00 5.28 3.09
N ALA A 14 -28.25 5.59 3.43
CA ALA A 14 -28.76 5.44 4.79
C ALA A 14 -28.81 3.98 5.27
N ALA A 15 -28.83 3.01 4.34
CA ALA A 15 -28.87 1.57 4.65
C ALA A 15 -27.49 0.92 4.89
N MET A 16 -26.38 1.67 4.76
CA MET A 16 -25.03 1.15 4.96
C MET A 16 -24.55 1.39 6.40
N ASP A 17 -24.56 0.33 7.21
CA ASP A 17 -24.13 0.38 8.61
C ASP A 17 -22.61 0.55 8.74
N MET A 18 -22.19 1.51 9.57
CA MET A 18 -20.79 1.93 9.76
C MET A 18 -19.98 0.88 10.54
N PRO A 19 -18.82 0.40 10.04
CA PRO A 19 -18.02 -0.56 10.79
C PRO A 19 -17.18 0.11 11.88
N THR A 20 -17.32 -0.41 13.10
CA THR A 20 -16.44 -0.14 14.25
C THR A 20 -15.05 -0.75 14.03
N ALA A 21 -14.02 -0.10 14.60
CA ALA A 21 -12.61 -0.43 14.41
C ALA A 21 -12.23 -1.91 14.73
N PRO A 22 -11.34 -2.55 13.95
CA PRO A 22 -10.93 -3.94 14.18
C PRO A 22 -9.93 -4.10 15.34
N LYS A 23 -10.20 -5.09 16.21
CA LYS A 23 -9.29 -5.57 17.27
C LYS A 23 -8.10 -6.34 16.69
N GLN A 24 -6.89 -6.00 17.10
CA GLN A 24 -5.65 -6.72 16.75
C GLN A 24 -5.51 -8.03 17.55
N SER A 25 -5.30 -9.16 16.85
CA SER A 25 -4.90 -10.44 17.46
C SER A 25 -3.40 -10.69 17.30
N LYS A 26 -2.78 -11.05 18.41
CA LYS A 26 -1.34 -11.25 18.66
C LYS A 26 -0.80 -12.50 17.93
N VAL A 27 0.36 -12.36 17.28
CA VAL A 27 1.12 -13.45 16.62
C VAL A 27 2.07 -14.12 17.63
N GLU A 28 2.08 -15.45 17.69
CA GLU A 28 3.16 -16.24 18.28
C GLU A 28 3.74 -17.20 17.23
N ALA A 29 5.07 -17.31 17.26
CA ALA A 29 5.92 -18.04 16.33
C ALA A 29 6.41 -19.36 16.93
N ALA A 30 6.55 -20.40 16.12
CA ALA A 30 7.46 -21.53 16.38
C ALA A 30 7.91 -22.20 15.07
N THR A 31 9.11 -22.77 15.15
CA THR A 31 10.09 -23.01 14.08
C THR A 31 10.53 -24.49 14.04
N LYS A 32 10.80 -25.02 12.82
CA LYS A 32 11.59 -26.24 12.43
C LYS A 32 11.02 -27.62 12.83
N SER A 33 11.14 -28.71 12.05
CA SER A 33 12.35 -29.25 11.37
C SER A 33 12.00 -30.18 10.19
N ALA A 34 13.01 -30.42 9.34
CA ALA A 34 13.01 -31.26 8.14
C ALA A 34 13.19 -32.76 8.44
N GLU A 35 12.75 -33.63 7.51
CA GLU A 35 13.44 -34.89 7.18
C GLU A 35 13.01 -35.48 5.82
N THR A 36 13.97 -36.17 5.22
CA THR A 36 14.08 -36.61 3.81
C THR A 36 13.51 -38.01 3.61
N GLY A 37 12.95 -38.32 2.43
CA GLY A 37 12.54 -39.70 2.08
C GLY A 37 12.14 -39.89 0.62
N THR A 38 13.11 -40.13 -0.25
CA THR A 38 12.94 -40.55 -1.65
C THR A 38 12.46 -42.00 -1.73
N LYS A 39 11.36 -42.29 -2.43
CA LYS A 39 11.13 -43.57 -3.12
C LYS A 39 10.38 -43.37 -4.44
N ILE A 40 11.01 -43.90 -5.49
CA ILE A 40 10.53 -44.04 -6.87
C ILE A 40 9.65 -45.29 -6.96
N GLY A 41 8.53 -45.20 -7.68
CA GLY A 41 7.69 -46.36 -8.00
C GLY A 41 6.60 -45.98 -8.99
N ALA A 42 6.86 -46.24 -10.27
CA ALA A 42 5.87 -46.13 -11.33
C ALA A 42 4.90 -47.33 -11.28
N SER A 43 3.60 -47.07 -11.35
CA SER A 43 2.65 -48.03 -11.92
C SER A 43 1.43 -47.29 -12.48
N VAL A 44 1.13 -47.61 -13.74
CA VAL A 44 -0.01 -47.15 -14.51
C VAL A 44 -1.23 -47.98 -14.12
N SER A 45 -2.33 -47.34 -13.74
CA SER A 45 -3.66 -47.93 -13.95
C SER A 45 -4.72 -46.83 -14.11
N SER A 46 -5.39 -46.89 -15.25
CA SER A 46 -6.50 -46.06 -15.67
C SER A 46 -7.81 -46.60 -15.13
N THR A 47 -8.61 -45.78 -14.44
CA THR A 47 -10.08 -45.85 -14.45
C THR A 47 -10.66 -44.48 -14.08
N GLY A 48 -11.61 -44.01 -14.89
CA GLY A 48 -12.23 -42.70 -14.76
C GLY A 48 -13.29 -42.63 -13.67
N GLY A 49 -13.39 -41.46 -13.03
CA GLY A 49 -14.44 -41.11 -12.08
C GLY A 49 -14.14 -39.80 -11.36
N ALA A 50 -14.80 -38.71 -11.81
CA ALA A 50 -14.86 -37.36 -11.23
C ALA A 50 -13.52 -36.73 -10.81
N ALA A 51 -12.97 -35.90 -11.70
CA ALA A 51 -11.83 -35.04 -11.36
C ALA A 51 -12.21 -34.13 -10.18
N LYS A 52 -11.64 -34.41 -9.00
CA LYS A 52 -11.47 -33.41 -7.95
C LYS A 52 -10.87 -32.16 -8.60
N PRO A 53 -11.33 -30.94 -8.25
CA PRO A 53 -10.66 -29.74 -8.73
C PRO A 53 -9.18 -29.86 -8.40
N PRO A 54 -8.28 -29.48 -9.33
CA PRO A 54 -6.86 -29.59 -9.11
C PRO A 54 -6.49 -28.93 -7.78
N PRO A 55 -5.49 -29.47 -7.04
CA PRO A 55 -5.07 -28.87 -5.79
C PRO A 55 -4.74 -27.40 -6.04
N SER A 56 -5.51 -26.51 -5.40
CA SER A 56 -5.39 -25.07 -5.52
C SER A 56 -3.95 -24.67 -5.20
N ASN A 57 -3.24 -24.11 -6.17
CA ASN A 57 -1.91 -23.58 -5.90
C ASN A 57 -2.05 -22.38 -4.96
N PRO A 58 -1.47 -22.39 -3.74
CA PRO A 58 -1.63 -21.26 -2.82
C PRO A 58 -0.96 -19.97 -3.34
N HIS A 59 -0.11 -20.10 -4.35
CA HIS A 59 0.62 -19.01 -4.99
C HIS A 59 0.00 -18.55 -6.33
N SER A 60 -1.15 -19.07 -6.75
CA SER A 60 -1.85 -18.58 -7.94
C SER A 60 -2.77 -17.39 -7.64
N ILE A 61 -3.05 -16.60 -8.68
CA ILE A 61 -4.16 -15.64 -8.69
C ILE A 61 -5.37 -16.37 -9.26
N TRP A 62 -6.51 -16.31 -8.56
CA TRP A 62 -7.76 -16.80 -9.14
C TRP A 62 -8.36 -15.71 -10.02
N VAL A 63 -8.68 -16.07 -11.26
CA VAL A 63 -9.18 -15.17 -12.28
C VAL A 63 -10.58 -15.60 -12.66
N HIS A 64 -11.53 -14.67 -12.66
CA HIS A 64 -12.89 -15.02 -13.05
C HIS A 64 -12.89 -15.38 -14.54
N THR A 65 -13.55 -16.45 -14.95
CA THR A 65 -13.64 -16.85 -16.38
C THR A 65 -14.08 -15.74 -17.33
N LYS A 66 -14.89 -14.76 -16.88
CA LYS A 66 -15.28 -13.57 -17.66
C LYS A 66 -14.08 -12.72 -18.11
N GLN A 67 -12.94 -12.83 -17.40
CA GLN A 67 -11.72 -12.09 -17.70
C GLN A 67 -10.78 -12.79 -18.69
N ARG A 68 -11.11 -13.99 -19.21
CA ARG A 68 -10.25 -14.76 -20.15
C ARG A 68 -9.80 -13.97 -21.38
N GLY A 69 -10.64 -13.06 -21.88
CA GLY A 69 -10.32 -12.24 -23.05
C GLY A 69 -9.58 -10.94 -22.73
N ASN A 70 -9.34 -10.63 -21.45
CA ASN A 70 -8.80 -9.33 -21.05
C ASN A 70 -7.29 -9.24 -21.38
N PRO A 71 -6.82 -8.20 -22.09
CA PRO A 71 -5.40 -8.02 -22.42
C PRO A 71 -4.47 -7.98 -21.20
N ILE A 72 -4.98 -7.62 -20.02
CA ILE A 72 -4.23 -7.56 -18.76
C ILE A 72 -3.57 -8.90 -18.41
N LEU A 73 -4.20 -10.01 -18.78
CA LEU A 73 -3.67 -11.34 -18.49
C LEU A 73 -2.30 -11.59 -19.13
N LYS A 74 -2.00 -10.93 -20.26
CA LYS A 74 -0.69 -11.03 -20.93
C LYS A 74 0.44 -10.37 -20.14
N SER A 75 0.09 -9.46 -19.23
CA SER A 75 1.03 -8.66 -18.46
C SER A 75 1.30 -9.24 -17.08
N ILE A 76 0.58 -10.28 -16.67
CA ILE A 76 0.82 -11.04 -15.44
C ILE A 76 1.69 -12.25 -15.80
N LEU A 77 2.99 -12.17 -15.50
CA LEU A 77 3.98 -13.14 -16.00
C LEU A 77 4.67 -13.92 -14.87
N ASN A 78 4.89 -13.29 -13.72
CA ASN A 78 5.64 -13.86 -12.60
C ASN A 78 4.76 -14.67 -11.65
N VAL A 79 3.45 -14.76 -11.90
CA VAL A 79 2.48 -15.42 -11.03
C VAL A 79 1.55 -16.34 -11.83
N PRO A 80 1.35 -17.61 -11.40
CA PRO A 80 0.41 -18.51 -12.05
C PRO A 80 -1.04 -18.01 -11.98
N LEU A 81 -1.79 -18.19 -13.07
CA LEU A 81 -3.21 -17.85 -13.14
C LEU A 81 -4.07 -19.12 -13.11
N GLU A 82 -5.15 -19.08 -12.34
CA GLU A 82 -6.13 -20.18 -12.25
C GLU A 82 -7.53 -19.64 -12.51
N PHE A 83 -8.20 -20.13 -13.56
CA PHE A 83 -9.53 -19.65 -13.90
C PHE A 83 -10.61 -20.33 -13.07
N ARG A 84 -11.52 -19.53 -12.53
CA ARG A 84 -12.58 -19.96 -11.62
C ARG A 84 -13.90 -19.28 -11.94
N ASP A 85 -14.99 -20.01 -11.73
CA ASP A 85 -16.38 -19.53 -11.91
C ASP A 85 -17.09 -19.30 -10.57
N ASP A 86 -16.53 -19.82 -9.48
CA ASP A 86 -17.04 -19.73 -8.11
C ASP A 86 -16.66 -18.42 -7.40
N ILE A 87 -15.86 -17.56 -8.03
CA ILE A 87 -15.45 -16.28 -7.46
C ILE A 87 -16.31 -15.12 -7.96
N VAL A 88 -16.65 -14.20 -7.04
CA VAL A 88 -17.45 -13.01 -7.39
C VAL A 88 -16.56 -11.89 -7.95
N ALA A 89 -15.37 -11.69 -7.40
CA ALA A 89 -14.43 -10.67 -7.87
C ALA A 89 -13.82 -11.04 -9.24
N ASP A 90 -13.20 -10.07 -9.91
CA ASP A 90 -12.53 -10.34 -11.20
C ASP A 90 -11.20 -11.07 -10.99
N TYR A 91 -10.47 -10.68 -9.94
CA TYR A 91 -9.23 -11.31 -9.51
C TYR A 91 -9.20 -11.48 -7.99
N VAL A 92 -8.77 -12.65 -7.52
CA VAL A 92 -8.50 -12.91 -6.10
C VAL A 92 -7.00 -13.10 -5.94
N VAL A 93 -6.38 -12.17 -5.24
CA VAL A 93 -4.92 -12.07 -5.07
C VAL A 93 -4.45 -12.54 -3.69
N GLY A 94 -5.37 -12.79 -2.76
CA GLY A 94 -5.06 -13.41 -1.49
C GLY A 94 -6.29 -13.94 -0.79
N ARG A 95 -6.11 -14.52 0.40
CA ARG A 95 -7.23 -15.11 1.16
C ARG A 95 -8.34 -14.10 1.48
N THR A 96 -7.98 -12.88 1.84
CA THR A 96 -8.92 -11.80 2.21
C THR A 96 -8.86 -10.60 1.27
N SER A 97 -8.20 -10.75 0.11
CA SER A 97 -7.90 -9.65 -0.81
C SER A 97 -8.40 -9.94 -2.22
N CYS A 98 -9.23 -9.03 -2.74
CA CYS A 98 -9.76 -9.12 -4.10
C CYS A 98 -9.61 -7.82 -4.89
N ILE A 99 -9.67 -7.95 -6.21
CA ILE A 99 -9.60 -6.84 -7.16
C ILE A 99 -10.80 -6.93 -8.11
N LEU A 100 -11.50 -5.81 -8.24
CA LEU A 100 -12.45 -5.54 -9.31
C LEU A 100 -11.74 -4.71 -10.37
N TYR A 101 -11.91 -5.08 -11.63
CA TYR A 101 -11.30 -4.40 -12.76
C TYR A 101 -12.34 -3.62 -13.56
N LEU A 102 -12.05 -2.35 -13.84
CA LEU A 102 -12.94 -1.47 -14.58
C LEU A 102 -12.14 -0.55 -15.51
N SER A 103 -12.48 -0.53 -16.80
CA SER A 103 -11.98 0.52 -17.71
C SER A 103 -12.91 1.72 -17.66
N LEU A 104 -12.35 2.94 -17.74
CA LEU A 104 -13.15 4.17 -17.77
C LEU A 104 -14.04 4.23 -19.01
N LYS A 105 -13.55 3.75 -20.16
CA LYS A 105 -14.35 3.63 -21.38
C LYS A 105 -15.57 2.74 -21.15
N TYR A 106 -15.41 1.63 -20.42
CA TYR A 106 -16.53 0.76 -20.08
C TYR A 106 -17.48 1.39 -19.05
N HIS A 107 -16.94 2.08 -18.05
CA HIS A 107 -17.75 2.79 -17.03
C HIS A 107 -18.64 3.87 -17.66
N ASN A 108 -18.11 4.63 -18.63
CA ASN A 108 -18.88 5.64 -19.34
C ASN A 108 -20.07 5.05 -20.14
N LEU A 109 -19.94 3.81 -20.61
CA LEU A 109 -21.02 3.09 -21.30
C LEU A 109 -22.00 2.43 -20.31
N ASN A 110 -21.52 2.03 -19.13
CA ASN A 110 -22.28 1.26 -18.14
C ASN A 110 -22.02 1.81 -16.72
N PRO A 111 -22.56 2.98 -16.36
CA PRO A 111 -22.27 3.63 -15.08
C PRO A 111 -22.72 2.80 -13.87
N ASP A 112 -23.86 2.09 -13.97
CA ASP A 112 -24.43 1.29 -12.87
C ASP A 112 -23.73 -0.05 -12.63
N TYR A 113 -22.90 -0.50 -13.58
CA TYR A 113 -22.26 -1.81 -13.53
C TYR A 113 -21.47 -2.01 -12.24
N ILE A 114 -20.65 -1.04 -11.85
CA ILE A 114 -19.78 -1.18 -10.69
C ILE A 114 -20.58 -1.24 -9.39
N CYS A 115 -21.65 -0.45 -9.28
CA CYS A 115 -22.54 -0.46 -8.12
C CYS A 115 -23.22 -1.84 -7.95
N GLN A 116 -23.68 -2.45 -9.04
CA GLN A 116 -24.28 -3.78 -9.01
C GLN A 116 -23.25 -4.88 -8.65
N ARG A 117 -22.03 -4.77 -9.19
CA ARG A 117 -20.93 -5.69 -8.87
C ARG A 117 -20.56 -5.60 -7.39
N LEU A 118 -20.52 -4.39 -6.82
CA LEU A 118 -20.23 -4.17 -5.40
C LEU A 118 -21.32 -4.74 -4.49
N LYS A 119 -22.60 -4.59 -4.85
CA LYS A 119 -23.72 -5.22 -4.14
C LYS A 119 -23.56 -6.75 -4.08
N THR A 120 -23.13 -7.35 -5.18
CA THR A 120 -22.90 -8.81 -5.27
C THR A 120 -21.67 -9.24 -4.47
N LEU A 121 -20.61 -8.43 -4.47
CA LEU A 121 -19.37 -8.71 -3.73
C LEU A 121 -19.56 -8.58 -2.21
N GLY A 122 -20.37 -7.62 -1.77
CA GLY A 122 -20.64 -7.35 -0.37
C GLY A 122 -19.35 -7.12 0.44
N LYS A 123 -19.27 -7.78 1.60
CA LYS A 123 -18.12 -7.75 2.54
C LYS A 123 -17.38 -9.10 2.57
N LEU A 124 -17.35 -9.83 1.45
CA LEU A 124 -16.68 -11.14 1.35
C LEU A 124 -15.16 -11.07 1.54
N TYR A 125 -14.56 -9.89 1.32
CA TYR A 125 -13.12 -9.64 1.40
C TYR A 125 -12.86 -8.43 2.29
N GLU A 126 -11.77 -8.48 3.06
CA GLU A 126 -11.32 -7.38 3.90
C GLU A 126 -10.72 -6.27 3.04
N LEU A 127 -9.76 -6.63 2.17
CA LEU A 127 -9.17 -5.71 1.21
C LEU A 127 -9.89 -5.84 -0.13
N ARG A 128 -10.61 -4.80 -0.50
CA ARG A 128 -11.33 -4.70 -1.77
C ARG A 128 -10.75 -3.57 -2.59
N VAL A 129 -10.07 -3.94 -3.68
CA VAL A 129 -9.40 -2.99 -4.57
C VAL A 129 -10.25 -2.78 -5.82
N LEU A 130 -10.52 -1.53 -6.17
CA LEU A 130 -11.08 -1.15 -7.46
C LEU A 130 -9.92 -0.68 -8.36
N LEU A 131 -9.49 -1.55 -9.27
CA LEU A 131 -8.46 -1.24 -10.25
C LEU A 131 -9.08 -0.63 -11.50
N VAL A 132 -8.83 0.67 -11.69
CA VAL A 132 -9.41 1.47 -12.77
C VAL A 132 -8.36 1.70 -13.86
N GLN A 133 -8.63 1.24 -15.08
CA GLN A 133 -7.83 1.59 -16.25
C GLN A 133 -8.29 2.91 -16.85
N VAL A 134 -7.38 3.88 -16.93
CA VAL A 134 -7.60 5.20 -17.52
C VAL A 134 -7.33 5.12 -19.03
N ASP A 135 -8.38 4.84 -19.80
CA ASP A 135 -8.32 4.66 -21.26
C ASP A 135 -9.19 5.68 -22.04
N THR A 136 -9.53 6.79 -21.40
CA THR A 136 -10.33 7.88 -21.97
C THR A 136 -9.60 9.22 -21.86
N PRO A 137 -9.73 10.14 -22.84
CA PRO A 137 -9.05 11.43 -22.81
C PRO A 137 -9.57 12.37 -21.72
N GLU A 138 -10.83 12.21 -21.29
CA GLU A 138 -11.46 13.04 -20.25
C GLU A 138 -11.84 12.20 -19.01
N PRO A 139 -10.88 11.82 -18.16
CA PRO A 139 -11.13 10.92 -17.04
C PRO A 139 -11.75 11.59 -15.81
N ASN A 140 -11.70 12.92 -15.71
CA ASN A 140 -11.97 13.66 -14.47
C ASN A 140 -13.37 13.41 -13.88
N ASN A 141 -14.41 13.42 -14.72
CA ASN A 141 -15.79 13.24 -14.25
C ASN A 141 -16.04 11.81 -13.76
N ALA A 142 -15.59 10.82 -14.52
CA ALA A 142 -15.70 9.41 -14.16
C ALA A 142 -14.87 9.07 -12.90
N LEU A 143 -13.66 9.63 -12.77
CA LEU A 143 -12.85 9.44 -11.57
C LEU A 143 -13.50 10.10 -10.34
N LYS A 144 -14.15 11.25 -10.49
CA LYS A 144 -14.88 11.90 -9.39
C LYS A 144 -16.02 11.03 -8.88
N SER A 145 -16.84 10.45 -9.77
CA SER A 145 -17.94 9.56 -9.37
C SER A 145 -17.40 8.27 -8.75
N LEU A 146 -16.40 7.63 -9.37
CA LEU A 146 -15.79 6.40 -8.86
C LEU A 146 -15.09 6.60 -7.52
N THR A 147 -14.46 7.76 -7.28
CA THR A 147 -13.85 8.10 -5.99
C THR A 147 -14.91 8.18 -4.90
N ARG A 148 -16.06 8.82 -5.18
CA ARG A 148 -17.19 8.88 -4.23
C ARG A 148 -17.72 7.48 -3.91
N ILE A 149 -17.93 6.65 -4.93
CA ILE A 149 -18.35 5.25 -4.75
C ILE A 149 -17.33 4.47 -3.92
N SER A 150 -16.04 4.64 -4.20
CA SER A 150 -14.96 3.94 -3.50
C SER A 150 -14.88 4.32 -2.03
N LEU A 151 -15.07 5.60 -1.71
CA LEU A 151 -15.10 6.09 -0.33
C LEU A 151 -16.29 5.53 0.45
N LEU A 152 -17.48 5.54 -0.14
CA LEU A 152 -18.71 5.11 0.52
C LEU A 152 -18.79 3.57 0.69
N ALA A 153 -18.19 2.83 -0.24
CA ALA A 153 -18.18 1.37 -0.22
C ALA A 153 -16.96 0.75 0.47
N ASP A 154 -16.09 1.55 1.11
CA ASP A 154 -14.83 1.13 1.74
C ASP A 154 -13.92 0.32 0.77
N LEU A 155 -13.64 0.91 -0.40
CA LEU A 155 -12.76 0.35 -1.42
C LEU A 155 -11.46 1.15 -1.51
N THR A 156 -10.36 0.45 -1.82
CA THR A 156 -9.13 1.11 -2.25
C THR A 156 -9.14 1.27 -3.76
N MET A 157 -9.20 2.50 -4.26
CA MET A 157 -9.12 2.77 -5.69
C MET A 157 -7.65 2.85 -6.15
N MET A 158 -7.31 2.08 -7.18
CA MET A 158 -5.99 2.09 -7.83
C MET A 158 -6.15 2.46 -9.29
N LEU A 159 -5.35 3.40 -9.79
CA LEU A 159 -5.38 3.81 -11.18
C LEU A 159 -4.25 3.14 -11.96
N ALA A 160 -4.54 2.76 -13.21
CA ALA A 160 -3.57 2.26 -14.17
C ALA A 160 -3.74 3.01 -15.50
N TRP A 161 -2.66 3.50 -16.10
CA TRP A 161 -2.68 4.24 -17.36
C TRP A 161 -2.73 3.35 -18.60
N ASN A 162 -2.47 2.06 -18.44
CA ASN A 162 -2.58 1.07 -19.50
C ASN A 162 -2.80 -0.34 -18.91
N ALA A 163 -3.15 -1.30 -19.77
CA ALA A 163 -3.39 -2.68 -19.38
C ALA A 163 -2.14 -3.37 -18.80
N GLU A 164 -0.94 -2.97 -19.23
CA GLU A 164 0.31 -3.57 -18.73
C GLU A 164 0.59 -3.19 -17.28
N GLU A 165 0.39 -1.92 -16.95
CA GLU A 165 0.47 -1.40 -15.59
C GLU A 165 -0.58 -2.05 -14.70
N ALA A 166 -1.83 -2.19 -15.18
CA ALA A 166 -2.88 -2.89 -14.45
C ALA A 166 -2.47 -4.34 -14.10
N GLY A 167 -1.88 -5.08 -15.05
CA GLY A 167 -1.38 -6.43 -14.81
C GLY A 167 -0.25 -6.47 -13.77
N LYS A 168 0.72 -5.55 -13.87
CA LYS A 168 1.82 -5.43 -12.89
C LYS A 168 1.31 -5.09 -11.49
N ILE A 169 0.26 -4.26 -11.37
CA ILE A 169 -0.36 -3.94 -10.09
C ILE A 169 -0.98 -5.20 -9.47
N ILE A 170 -1.77 -5.97 -10.22
CA ILE A 170 -2.38 -7.23 -9.75
C ILE A 170 -1.29 -8.21 -9.28
N GLU A 171 -0.22 -8.34 -10.06
CA GLU A 171 0.94 -9.17 -9.73
C GLU A 171 1.61 -8.72 -8.43
N THR A 172 1.81 -7.41 -8.25
CA THR A 172 2.40 -6.82 -7.04
C THR A 172 1.54 -7.14 -5.81
N TYR A 173 0.21 -7.02 -5.91
CA TYR A 173 -0.68 -7.39 -4.82
C TYR A 173 -0.49 -8.85 -4.39
N LYS A 174 -0.36 -9.79 -5.34
CA LYS A 174 -0.12 -11.20 -5.00
C LYS A 174 1.26 -11.41 -4.37
N GLN A 175 2.30 -10.78 -4.91
CA GLN A 175 3.66 -10.89 -4.37
C GLN A 175 3.77 -10.36 -2.93
N PHE A 176 2.97 -9.34 -2.60
CA PHE A 176 2.99 -8.70 -1.30
C PHE A 176 2.00 -9.32 -0.29
N GLU A 177 1.21 -10.33 -0.67
CA GLU A 177 0.24 -11.00 0.21
C GLU A 177 0.84 -11.44 1.56
N LYS A 178 2.09 -11.91 1.55
CA LYS A 178 2.80 -12.41 2.75
C LYS A 178 4.01 -11.56 3.15
N ARG A 179 4.16 -10.38 2.54
CA ARG A 179 5.35 -9.54 2.77
C ARG A 179 5.17 -8.72 4.07
N PRO A 180 6.14 -8.73 4.99
CA PRO A 180 6.05 -7.93 6.21
C PRO A 180 6.12 -6.42 5.89
N PRO A 181 5.62 -5.56 6.80
CA PRO A 181 5.60 -4.10 6.64
C PRO A 181 6.98 -3.43 6.73
N ASP A 182 8.08 -4.19 6.78
CA ASP A 182 9.44 -3.67 6.96
C ASP A 182 9.84 -2.57 5.96
N LEU A 183 9.28 -2.61 4.74
CA LEU A 183 9.54 -1.59 3.72
C LEU A 183 8.97 -0.21 4.05
N ILE A 184 7.88 -0.16 4.82
CA ILE A 184 7.17 1.07 5.16
C ILE A 184 7.43 1.52 6.60
N MET A 185 8.14 0.70 7.39
CA MET A 185 8.55 1.08 8.74
C MET A 185 9.63 2.16 8.70
N GLU A 186 9.58 3.06 9.70
CA GLU A 186 10.65 4.03 9.92
C GLU A 186 11.98 3.30 10.14
N ARG A 187 12.97 3.63 9.31
CA ARG A 187 14.32 3.13 9.50
C ARG A 187 14.96 3.94 10.61
N VAL A 188 14.88 3.42 11.84
CA VAL A 188 15.65 3.97 12.95
C VAL A 188 17.12 3.76 12.67
N GLU A 189 17.85 4.86 12.42
CA GLU A 189 19.30 4.82 12.27
C GLU A 189 19.92 4.25 13.55
N SER A 190 20.62 3.12 13.45
CA SER A 190 21.17 2.44 14.63
C SER A 190 22.42 3.12 15.19
N ASN A 191 23.18 3.80 14.33
CA ASN A 191 24.47 4.38 14.69
C ASN A 191 24.29 5.69 15.49
N PRO A 192 24.83 5.80 16.72
CA PRO A 192 24.75 7.01 17.55
C PRO A 192 25.22 8.28 16.83
N HIS A 193 26.26 8.17 16.00
CA HIS A 193 26.77 9.30 15.23
C HIS A 193 25.75 9.81 14.21
N GLN A 194 25.02 8.92 13.53
CA GLN A 194 23.99 9.29 12.56
C GLN A 194 22.80 9.97 13.27
N LYS A 195 22.37 9.43 14.42
CA LYS A 195 21.34 10.07 15.26
C LYS A 195 21.71 11.49 15.67
N LEU A 196 22.97 11.73 16.03
CA LEU A 196 23.46 13.06 16.40
C LEU A 196 23.48 14.01 15.19
N VAL A 197 23.93 13.54 14.04
CA VAL A 197 23.88 14.32 12.79
C VAL A 197 22.43 14.67 12.44
N ALA A 198 21.52 13.70 12.48
CA ALA A 198 20.09 13.91 12.23
C ALA A 198 19.48 14.94 13.20
N ALA A 199 19.77 14.82 14.50
CA ALA A 199 19.30 15.74 15.53
C ALA A 199 19.79 17.17 15.29
N LEU A 200 21.08 17.36 14.94
CA LEU A 200 21.64 18.68 14.64
C LEU A 200 21.05 19.27 13.34
N THR A 201 20.76 18.44 12.34
CA THR A 201 20.16 18.91 11.08
C THR A 201 18.69 19.29 11.17
N ASN A 202 17.98 18.96 12.26
CA ASN A 202 16.63 19.48 12.50
C ASN A 202 16.63 21.00 12.74
N ILE A 203 17.77 21.58 13.09
CA ILE A 203 17.93 23.02 13.22
C ILE A 203 18.08 23.59 11.80
N LYS A 204 17.01 24.18 11.26
CA LYS A 204 16.87 24.63 9.85
C LYS A 204 18.14 25.17 9.15
N PRO A 205 18.98 26.04 9.74
CA PRO A 205 20.20 26.53 9.09
C PRO A 205 21.43 25.58 9.11
N VAL A 206 21.38 24.46 9.84
CA VAL A 206 22.48 23.51 10.04
C VAL A 206 22.36 22.36 9.04
N ASN A 207 23.35 22.21 8.17
CA ASN A 207 23.40 21.15 7.17
C ASN A 207 24.10 19.89 7.72
N LYS A 208 23.99 18.76 6.99
CA LYS A 208 24.70 17.51 7.33
C LYS A 208 26.21 17.72 7.47
N THR A 209 26.81 18.49 6.56
CA THR A 209 28.25 18.81 6.62
C THR A 209 28.60 19.59 7.87
N ASP A 210 27.78 20.59 8.23
CA ASP A 210 27.99 21.40 9.43
C ASP A 210 27.90 20.55 10.70
N ALA A 211 26.90 19.66 10.77
CA ALA A 211 26.70 18.75 11.89
C ALA A 211 27.86 17.77 12.06
N VAL A 212 28.40 17.22 10.96
CA VAL A 212 29.59 16.36 11.00
C VAL A 212 30.81 17.15 11.48
N THR A 213 31.05 18.36 10.96
CA THR A 213 32.18 19.20 11.38
C THR A 213 32.05 19.59 12.86
N LEU A 214 30.84 19.91 13.34
CA LEU A 214 30.57 20.19 14.74
C LEU A 214 30.90 18.98 15.63
N LEU A 215 30.46 17.78 15.24
CA LEU A 215 30.76 16.56 15.99
C LEU A 215 32.26 16.22 15.96
N GLN A 216 32.98 16.51 14.88
CA GLN A 216 34.43 16.31 14.80
C GLN A 216 35.22 17.26 15.72
N ILE A 217 34.79 18.52 15.83
CA ILE A 217 35.49 19.54 16.63
C ILE A 217 35.16 19.43 18.12
N PHE A 218 33.88 19.22 18.46
CA PHE A 218 33.40 19.23 19.85
C PHE A 218 33.28 17.82 20.46
N GLY A 219 33.28 16.78 19.63
CA GLY A 219 33.23 15.37 20.04
C GLY A 219 31.83 14.89 20.45
N ASN A 220 31.18 15.59 21.39
CA ASN A 220 29.88 15.21 21.95
C ASN A 220 28.86 16.36 21.87
N LEU A 221 27.58 16.04 22.06
CA LEU A 221 26.50 17.03 22.02
C LEU A 221 26.55 18.01 23.21
N GLU A 222 27.01 17.54 24.37
CA GLU A 222 27.14 18.35 25.58
C GLU A 222 28.11 19.53 25.38
N ASN A 223 29.26 19.29 24.76
CA ASN A 223 30.24 20.32 24.44
C ASN A 223 29.69 21.31 23.41
N ILE A 224 28.85 20.86 22.47
CA ILE A 224 28.17 21.74 21.50
C ILE A 224 27.13 22.61 22.22
N ALA A 225 26.38 22.03 23.16
CA ALA A 225 25.36 22.74 23.93
C ALA A 225 25.95 23.79 24.88
N ASN A 226 27.09 23.50 25.51
CA ASN A 226 27.78 24.42 26.43
C ASN A 226 28.73 25.41 25.72
N ALA A 227 28.89 25.33 24.39
CA ALA A 227 29.79 26.21 23.65
C ALA A 227 29.24 27.64 23.55
N SER A 228 30.14 28.63 23.61
CA SER A 228 29.78 30.03 23.35
C SER A 228 29.44 30.27 21.88
N GLU A 229 28.62 31.29 21.60
CA GLU A 229 28.27 31.70 20.22
C GLU A 229 29.53 31.98 19.38
N GLU A 230 30.54 32.59 19.98
CA GLU A 230 31.84 32.87 19.35
C GLU A 230 32.56 31.57 18.94
N ARG A 231 32.60 30.58 19.84
CA ARG A 231 33.28 29.32 19.57
C ARG A 231 32.57 28.51 18.49
N LEU A 232 31.25 28.57 18.43
CA LEU A 232 30.46 27.98 17.35
C LEU A 232 30.74 28.69 16.02
N SER A 233 30.87 30.01 16.00
CA SER A 233 31.17 30.78 14.78
C SER A 233 32.57 30.56 14.21
N GLN A 234 33.51 30.06 15.02
CA GLN A 234 34.87 29.69 14.59
C GLN A 234 34.92 28.36 13.83
N VAL A 235 33.84 27.58 13.82
CA VAL A 235 33.77 26.31 13.11
C VAL A 235 33.80 26.56 11.61
N MET A 236 34.74 25.91 10.93
CA MET A 236 34.86 25.99 9.47
C MET A 236 33.53 25.61 8.79
N GLY A 237 33.00 26.51 7.96
CA GLY A 237 31.73 26.31 7.24
C GLY A 237 30.47 26.71 8.02
N LEU A 238 30.57 26.95 9.34
CA LEU A 238 29.46 27.45 10.16
C LEU A 238 29.47 28.98 10.21
N GLY A 239 28.79 29.61 9.25
CA GLY A 239 28.67 31.07 9.25
C GLY A 239 27.97 31.63 10.51
N PRO A 240 28.16 32.93 10.83
CA PRO A 240 27.67 33.54 12.07
C PRO A 240 26.14 33.44 12.23
N ARG A 241 25.39 33.47 11.13
CA ARG A 241 23.93 33.27 11.16
C ARG A 241 23.53 31.87 11.64
N LYS A 242 24.29 30.84 11.22
CA LYS A 242 24.04 29.45 11.62
C LYS A 242 24.41 29.25 13.09
N ALA A 243 25.58 29.74 13.49
CA ALA A 243 26.07 29.69 14.87
C ALA A 243 25.11 30.37 15.85
N LYS A 244 24.65 31.59 15.54
CA LYS A 244 23.68 32.32 16.35
C LYS A 244 22.36 31.58 16.52
N LYS A 245 21.84 31.01 15.43
CA LYS A 245 20.56 30.28 15.46
C LYS A 245 20.70 28.95 16.19
N LEU A 246 21.82 28.24 16.02
CA LEU A 246 22.14 27.02 16.78
C LEU A 246 22.22 27.33 18.28
N PHE A 247 23.02 28.32 18.67
CA PHE A 247 23.17 28.75 20.06
C PHE A 247 21.83 29.15 20.67
N LYS A 248 21.05 29.99 19.97
CA LYS A 248 19.72 30.39 20.41
C LYS A 248 18.81 29.18 20.60
N THR A 249 18.75 28.26 19.65
CA THR A 249 17.83 27.09 19.71
C THR A 249 18.15 26.18 20.89
N LEU A 250 19.42 26.06 21.29
CA LEU A 250 19.83 25.22 22.42
C LEU A 250 19.57 25.87 23.79
N HIS A 251 19.48 27.20 23.86
CA HIS A 251 19.35 27.96 25.10
C HIS A 251 18.00 28.67 25.27
N GLU A 252 17.12 28.61 24.27
CA GLU A 252 15.79 29.22 24.33
C GLU A 252 14.91 28.44 25.32
N PRO A 253 14.31 29.09 26.33
CA PRO A 253 13.46 28.40 27.29
C PRO A 253 12.22 27.85 26.60
N PHE A 254 11.83 26.61 26.94
CA PHE A 254 10.66 25.96 26.35
C PHE A 254 9.34 26.65 26.71
N LEU A 255 9.30 27.38 27.84
CA LEU A 255 8.13 28.11 28.32
C LEU A 255 8.47 29.60 28.34
N SER A 256 7.59 30.45 27.81
CA SER A 256 7.65 31.87 28.12
C SER A 256 7.26 32.06 29.57
N LYS A 257 8.11 32.72 30.36
CA LYS A 257 7.69 33.27 31.65
C LYS A 257 6.66 34.36 31.45
#